data_AF-A0A124IQW4-F1
#
_entry.id   AF-A0A124IQW4-F1
#
_cell.length_a   1.000
_cell.length_b   1.000
_cell.length_c   1.000
_cell.angle_alpha   90.00
_cell.angle_beta   90.00
_cell.angle_gamma   90.00
#
_symmetry.space_group_name_H-M   'P 1'
#
loop_
_entity.id
_entity.type
_entity.pdbx_description
1 polymer ?
#
loop_
_entity_poly.entity_id
_entity_poly.type
_entity_poly.pdbx_seq_one_letter_code
_entity_poly.pdbx_strand_id
1 'polypeptide(L)'
;MDRLRILLVSDLHGSSMAFGKLSNAIKFYKADIVVLAGDLTGKALVPIVREDGSFSVTNGVSKYLVNVFGDVKSVNDGELDNVIKRLRARGYYPVVVDKAGYEELASSRERVRDTFIRLMIEALEEDLGKVEARYREAGVKLLLMPGNDDYQEIADYVRRRASDVLIPIDEDVVEVNGYHFLGFGYSTPTPWHTPREVSEEDLRARVEKLIGNVDKSRLGKLILVIHDPPNNTLIDQAYQLDKDFKPVIRGGEVLRTHVGSKSVRALIEEYSPLMGLHGHVHESPGID
;
A
#
# COMPACT_ATOMS: atom_id res chain seq x y z
N MET A 1 -26.77 -9.60 19.41
CA MET A 1 -26.15 -8.91 18.25
C MET A 1 -25.16 -9.89 17.67
N ASP A 2 -25.26 -10.17 16.38
CA ASP A 2 -24.29 -11.03 15.71
C ASP A 2 -22.90 -10.40 15.78
N ARG A 3 -21.89 -11.25 15.99
CA ARG A 3 -20.49 -10.86 16.12
C ARG A 3 -19.99 -10.38 14.76
N LEU A 4 -19.52 -9.13 14.66
CA LEU A 4 -18.87 -8.61 13.45
C LEU A 4 -17.45 -9.19 13.33
N ARG A 5 -17.12 -9.80 12.19
CA ARG A 5 -15.79 -10.28 11.84
C ARG A 5 -15.14 -9.33 10.82
N ILE A 6 -14.10 -8.64 11.27
CA ILE A 6 -13.27 -7.74 10.46
C ILE A 6 -12.01 -8.49 10.04
N LEU A 7 -11.65 -8.44 8.77
CA LEU A 7 -10.33 -8.84 8.29
C LEU A 7 -9.48 -7.58 8.02
N LEU A 8 -8.38 -7.42 8.76
CA LEU A 8 -7.38 -6.40 8.51
C LEU A 8 -6.34 -6.93 7.50
N VAL A 9 -6.06 -6.13 6.49
CA VAL A 9 -4.98 -6.29 5.51
C VAL A 9 -4.29 -4.95 5.39
N SER A 10 -2.98 -4.93 5.18
CA SER A 10 -2.22 -3.70 4.90
C SER A 10 -1.02 -4.07 4.04
N ASP A 11 -0.35 -3.07 3.47
CA ASP A 11 0.99 -3.22 2.91
C ASP A 11 1.06 -4.25 1.78
N LEU A 12 0.13 -4.14 0.83
CA LEU A 12 0.14 -5.00 -0.35
C LEU A 12 1.25 -4.62 -1.34
N HIS A 13 1.72 -3.36 -1.27
CA HIS A 13 2.86 -2.85 -2.04
C HIS A 13 2.74 -3.18 -3.54
N GLY A 14 1.54 -3.04 -4.10
CA GLY A 14 1.23 -3.25 -5.51
C GLY A 14 1.33 -4.70 -6.00
N SER A 15 1.53 -5.68 -5.12
CA SER A 15 1.68 -7.09 -5.49
C SER A 15 0.38 -7.67 -6.04
N SER A 16 0.34 -7.94 -7.35
CA SER A 16 -0.85 -8.54 -7.98
C SER A 16 -1.16 -9.94 -7.43
N MET A 17 -0.14 -10.66 -6.92
CA MET A 17 -0.33 -11.91 -6.21
C MET A 17 -1.05 -11.69 -4.86
N ALA A 18 -0.67 -10.66 -4.11
CA ALA A 18 -1.29 -10.34 -2.84
C ALA A 18 -2.73 -9.84 -3.02
N PHE A 19 -3.01 -8.99 -4.02
CA PHE A 19 -4.39 -8.65 -4.43
C PHE A 19 -5.19 -9.88 -4.88
N GLY A 20 -4.55 -10.81 -5.58
CA GLY A 20 -5.12 -12.12 -5.90
C GLY A 20 -5.53 -12.94 -4.66
N LYS A 21 -4.78 -12.85 -3.57
CA LYS A 21 -5.14 -13.46 -2.27
C LYS A 21 -6.27 -12.68 -1.59
N LEU A 22 -6.19 -11.34 -1.56
CA LEU A 22 -7.22 -10.47 -0.98
C LEU A 22 -8.60 -10.77 -1.60
N SER A 23 -8.67 -10.83 -2.92
CA SER A 23 -9.92 -11.11 -3.64
C SER A 23 -10.55 -12.47 -3.29
N ASN A 24 -9.78 -13.42 -2.74
CA ASN A 24 -10.29 -14.72 -2.25
C ASN A 24 -10.43 -14.79 -0.72
N ALA A 25 -9.99 -13.76 0.02
CA ALA A 25 -9.84 -13.80 1.46
C ALA A 25 -11.19 -13.92 2.18
N ILE A 26 -12.24 -13.26 1.66
CA ILE A 26 -13.59 -13.29 2.25
C ILE A 26 -14.14 -14.71 2.42
N LYS A 27 -13.88 -15.61 1.47
CA LYS A 27 -14.34 -17.00 1.53
C LYS A 27 -13.58 -17.80 2.59
N PHE A 28 -12.29 -17.53 2.73
CA PHE A 28 -11.42 -18.26 3.64
C PHE A 28 -11.63 -17.81 5.10
N TYR A 29 -11.61 -16.51 5.35
CA TYR A 29 -11.73 -15.94 6.68
C TYR A 29 -13.18 -15.70 7.11
N LYS A 30 -14.15 -15.84 6.20
CA LYS A 30 -15.58 -15.59 6.44
C LYS A 30 -15.81 -14.20 7.04
N ALA A 31 -15.11 -13.20 6.52
CA ALA A 31 -15.15 -11.83 7.01
C ALA A 31 -16.45 -11.16 6.57
N ASP A 32 -17.08 -10.39 7.47
CA ASP A 32 -18.25 -9.59 7.17
C ASP A 32 -17.86 -8.26 6.52
N ILE A 33 -16.63 -7.81 6.79
CA ILE A 33 -16.01 -6.60 6.26
C ILE A 33 -14.51 -6.79 6.20
N VAL A 34 -13.86 -6.20 5.20
CA VAL A 34 -12.40 -6.20 5.06
C VAL A 34 -11.91 -4.77 5.06
N VAL A 35 -10.78 -4.54 5.73
CA VAL A 35 -10.10 -3.25 5.81
C VAL A 35 -8.71 -3.41 5.18
N LEU A 36 -8.42 -2.62 4.15
CA LEU A 36 -7.10 -2.49 3.54
C LEU A 36 -6.46 -1.17 3.99
N ALA A 37 -5.61 -1.26 5.02
CA ALA A 37 -5.15 -0.15 5.85
C ALA A 37 -3.84 0.49 5.39
N GLY A 38 -3.70 0.75 4.09
CA GLY A 38 -2.56 1.50 3.53
C GLY A 38 -1.65 0.69 2.61
N ASP A 39 -0.74 1.43 1.98
CA ASP A 39 0.30 0.99 1.06
C ASP A 39 -0.21 0.04 -0.02
N LEU A 40 -1.05 0.62 -0.88
CA LEU A 40 -1.74 -0.07 -1.97
C LEU A 40 -0.80 -0.35 -3.13
N THR A 41 0.10 0.59 -3.44
CA THR A 41 0.97 0.57 -4.61
C THR A 41 2.42 0.24 -4.26
N GLY A 42 3.15 -0.37 -5.19
CA GLY A 42 4.54 -0.75 -4.99
C GLY A 42 5.56 0.34 -5.31
N LYS A 43 6.85 0.03 -5.11
CA LYS A 43 7.91 1.05 -5.02
C LYS A 43 8.86 1.16 -6.21
N ALA A 44 8.70 0.33 -7.25
CA ALA A 44 9.69 0.28 -8.35
C ALA A 44 9.08 0.24 -9.74
N LEU A 45 9.48 1.20 -10.57
CA LEU A 45 9.36 1.17 -12.03
C LEU A 45 10.51 0.34 -12.62
N VAL A 46 10.20 -0.63 -13.47
CA VAL A 46 11.20 -1.52 -14.10
C VAL A 46 11.16 -1.35 -15.62
N PRO A 47 12.10 -0.64 -16.23
CA PRO A 47 12.18 -0.55 -17.68
C PRO A 47 12.60 -1.90 -18.28
N ILE A 48 11.89 -2.33 -19.32
CA ILE A 48 12.20 -3.47 -20.18
C ILE A 48 12.52 -2.90 -21.55
N VAL A 49 13.81 -2.88 -21.90
CA VAL A 49 14.30 -2.21 -23.11
C VAL A 49 14.36 -3.22 -24.25
N ARG A 50 13.57 -3.02 -25.30
CA ARG A 50 13.68 -3.77 -26.55
C ARG A 50 15.02 -3.40 -27.20
N GLU A 51 15.84 -4.41 -27.44
CA GLU A 51 17.01 -4.28 -28.32
C GLU A 51 16.50 -4.42 -29.75
N ASP A 52 16.48 -3.30 -30.48
CA ASP A 52 16.11 -3.30 -31.87
C ASP A 52 17.17 -4.10 -32.66
N GLY A 53 16.89 -5.38 -32.88
CA GLY A 53 17.60 -6.17 -33.86
C GLY A 53 17.33 -5.56 -35.23
N SER A 54 18.38 -5.19 -35.95
CA SER A 54 18.28 -4.78 -37.35
C SER A 54 17.36 -5.73 -38.11
N PHE A 55 16.45 -5.12 -38.87
CA PHE A 55 15.54 -5.77 -39.81
C PHE A 55 16.30 -6.83 -40.65
N SER A 56 16.26 -8.09 -40.24
CA SER A 56 16.49 -9.22 -41.12
C SER A 56 15.25 -10.10 -41.06
N VAL A 57 14.37 -9.78 -42.00
CA VAL A 57 13.18 -10.55 -42.36
C VAL A 57 13.66 -11.93 -42.75
N THR A 58 13.60 -12.89 -41.81
CA THR A 58 13.18 -14.27 -42.13
C THR A 58 12.93 -15.16 -40.90
N ASN A 59 13.34 -14.83 -39.67
CA ASN A 59 13.01 -15.60 -38.44
C ASN A 59 13.43 -14.86 -37.12
N GLY A 60 13.27 -13.53 -37.05
CA GLY A 60 13.82 -12.73 -35.94
C GLY A 60 12.96 -12.75 -34.68
N VAL A 61 13.49 -13.33 -33.60
CA VAL A 61 12.95 -13.22 -32.24
C VAL A 61 13.40 -11.88 -31.64
N SER A 62 12.48 -11.04 -31.17
CA SER A 62 12.82 -9.79 -30.49
C SER A 62 13.54 -10.09 -29.18
N LYS A 63 14.53 -9.26 -28.85
CA LYS A 63 15.33 -9.40 -27.63
C LYS A 63 15.04 -8.22 -26.71
N TYR A 64 14.83 -8.49 -25.44
CA TYR A 64 14.54 -7.50 -24.42
C TYR A 64 15.57 -7.59 -23.31
N LEU A 65 16.09 -6.44 -22.87
CA LEU A 65 16.91 -6.30 -21.68
C LEU A 65 16.04 -5.89 -20.50
N VAL A 66 16.13 -6.67 -19.43
CA VAL A 66 15.42 -6.44 -18.17
C VAL A 66 16.47 -6.22 -17.10
N ASN A 67 16.46 -5.05 -16.46
CA ASN A 67 17.35 -4.74 -15.35
C ASN A 67 16.53 -4.61 -14.06
N VAL A 68 16.72 -5.54 -13.13
CA VAL A 68 16.12 -5.47 -11.79
C VAL A 68 17.24 -5.24 -10.78
N PHE A 69 17.41 -3.99 -10.37
CA PHE A 69 18.40 -3.58 -9.35
C PHE A 69 19.84 -4.07 -9.62
N GLY A 70 20.27 -4.04 -10.89
CA GLY A 70 21.61 -4.46 -11.32
C GLY A 70 21.69 -5.90 -11.84
N ASP A 71 20.66 -6.72 -11.65
CA ASP A 71 20.55 -8.04 -12.27
C ASP A 71 19.99 -7.87 -13.70
N VAL A 72 20.89 -7.80 -14.68
CA VAL A 72 20.55 -7.61 -16.09
C VAL A 72 20.36 -8.98 -16.76
N LYS A 73 19.18 -9.18 -17.35
CA LYS A 73 18.84 -10.39 -18.10
C LYS A 73 18.34 -10.04 -19.48
N SER A 74 18.64 -10.91 -20.44
CA SER A 74 18.04 -10.86 -21.76
C SER A 74 16.95 -11.91 -21.87
N VAL A 75 15.81 -11.53 -22.44
CA VAL A 75 14.65 -12.41 -22.68
C VAL A 75 14.08 -12.21 -24.07
N ASN A 76 13.34 -13.18 -24.57
CA ASN A 76 12.67 -13.11 -25.87
C ASN A 76 11.15 -12.89 -25.77
N ASP A 77 10.48 -12.73 -26.92
CA ASP A 77 9.01 -12.59 -27.03
C ASP A 77 8.24 -13.67 -26.25
N GLY A 78 8.66 -14.93 -26.34
CA GLY A 78 8.00 -16.06 -25.65
C GLY A 78 8.17 -16.05 -24.12
N GLU A 79 9.11 -15.27 -23.61
CA GLU A 79 9.42 -15.15 -22.18
C GLU A 79 8.90 -13.85 -21.56
N LEU A 80 8.64 -12.82 -22.38
CA LEU A 80 8.34 -11.46 -21.94
C LEU A 80 7.13 -11.40 -21.00
N ASP A 81 6.01 -12.02 -21.39
CA ASP A 81 4.78 -12.03 -20.59
C ASP A 81 4.99 -12.66 -19.22
N ASN A 82 5.78 -13.74 -19.16
CA ASN A 82 6.12 -14.41 -17.91
C ASN A 82 7.02 -13.54 -17.03
N VAL A 83 7.92 -12.74 -17.60
CA VAL A 83 8.73 -11.77 -16.86
C VAL A 83 7.84 -10.66 -16.30
N ILE A 84 7.00 -10.04 -17.12
CA ILE A 84 6.06 -8.99 -16.71
C ILE A 84 5.18 -9.49 -15.57
N LYS A 85 4.60 -10.69 -15.71
CA LYS A 85 3.77 -11.33 -14.69
C LYS A 85 4.52 -11.52 -13.37
N ARG A 86 5.79 -11.97 -13.41
CA ARG A 86 6.62 -12.15 -12.21
C ARG A 86 6.99 -10.82 -11.55
N LEU A 87 7.22 -9.77 -12.33
CA LEU A 87 7.49 -8.42 -11.81
C LEU A 87 6.24 -7.85 -11.12
N ARG A 88 5.07 -7.93 -11.77
CA ARG A 88 3.78 -7.51 -11.18
C ARG A 88 3.44 -8.30 -9.91
N ALA A 89 3.71 -9.61 -9.90
CA ALA A 89 3.48 -10.44 -8.70
C ALA A 89 4.32 -9.98 -7.49
N ARG A 90 5.43 -9.28 -7.72
CA ARG A 90 6.30 -8.69 -6.67
C ARG A 90 5.98 -7.22 -6.38
N GLY A 91 5.00 -6.62 -7.05
CA GLY A 91 4.66 -5.21 -6.88
C GLY A 91 5.45 -4.22 -7.72
N TYR A 92 6.24 -4.71 -8.69
CA TYR A 92 6.99 -3.84 -9.60
C TYR A 92 6.16 -3.48 -10.81
N TYR A 93 6.49 -2.36 -11.46
CA TYR A 93 5.74 -1.80 -12.58
C TYR A 93 6.61 -1.86 -13.84
N PRO A 94 6.49 -2.93 -14.63
CA PRO A 94 7.24 -3.05 -15.87
C PRO A 94 6.75 -2.03 -16.91
N VAL A 95 7.69 -1.40 -17.63
CA VAL A 95 7.38 -0.58 -18.81
C VAL A 95 8.24 -1.04 -19.97
N VAL A 96 7.60 -1.47 -21.06
CA VAL A 96 8.30 -1.91 -22.27
C VAL A 96 8.54 -0.70 -23.17
N VAL A 97 9.81 -0.43 -23.48
CA VAL A 97 10.25 0.71 -24.30
C VAL A 97 11.34 0.25 -25.27
N ASP A 98 11.56 0.96 -26.36
CA ASP A 98 12.79 0.80 -27.14
C ASP A 98 13.93 1.64 -26.53
N LYS A 99 15.11 1.61 -27.15
CA LYS A 99 16.27 2.35 -26.66
C LYS A 99 16.03 3.85 -26.60
N ALA A 100 15.40 4.43 -27.63
CA ALA A 100 15.12 5.86 -27.68
C ALA A 100 14.10 6.26 -26.60
N GLY A 101 13.04 5.47 -26.43
CA GLY A 101 12.04 5.67 -25.37
C GLY A 101 12.61 5.49 -23.97
N TYR A 102 13.58 4.60 -23.77
CA TYR A 102 14.31 4.50 -22.50
C TYR A 102 15.13 5.76 -22.22
N GLU A 103 15.90 6.23 -23.19
CA GLU A 103 16.70 7.46 -23.06
C GLU A 103 15.80 8.67 -22.78
N GLU A 104 14.65 8.75 -23.46
CA GLU A 104 13.64 9.78 -23.26
C GLU A 104 12.99 9.73 -21.86
N LEU A 105 12.66 8.53 -21.38
CA LEU A 105 12.13 8.34 -20.03
C LEU A 105 13.17 8.72 -18.98
N ALA A 106 14.41 8.27 -19.15
CA ALA A 106 15.51 8.51 -18.23
C ALA A 106 15.98 9.99 -18.21
N SER A 107 15.63 10.79 -19.21
CA SER A 107 16.06 12.19 -19.30
C SER A 107 15.33 13.12 -18.33
N SER A 108 14.23 12.68 -17.69
CA SER A 108 13.44 13.53 -16.78
C SER A 108 12.87 12.75 -15.60
N ARG A 109 13.15 13.23 -14.39
CA ARG A 109 12.54 12.70 -13.15
C ARG A 109 11.01 12.84 -13.15
N GLU A 110 10.49 13.91 -13.75
CA GLU A 110 9.05 14.14 -13.89
C GLU A 110 8.42 13.07 -14.79
N ARG A 111 9.04 12.76 -15.93
CA ARG A 111 8.53 11.71 -16.83
C ARG A 111 8.56 10.32 -16.20
N VAL A 112 9.62 10.00 -15.45
CA VAL A 112 9.69 8.76 -14.67
C VAL A 112 8.54 8.70 -13.68
N ARG A 113 8.35 9.76 -12.90
CA ARG A 113 7.27 9.87 -11.90
C ARG A 113 5.90 9.72 -12.55
N ASP A 114 5.61 10.44 -13.61
CA ASP A 114 4.29 10.42 -14.26
C ASP A 114 4.00 9.07 -14.90
N THR A 115 5.01 8.45 -15.53
CA THR A 115 4.92 7.08 -16.02
C THR A 115 4.63 6.10 -14.89
N PHE A 116 5.31 6.29 -13.76
CA PHE A 116 5.17 5.43 -12.60
C PHE A 116 3.77 5.53 -11.99
N ILE A 117 3.26 6.74 -11.75
CA ILE A 117 1.90 6.98 -11.24
C ILE A 117 0.85 6.44 -12.20
N ARG A 118 1.01 6.64 -13.51
CA ARG A 118 0.09 6.06 -14.51
C ARG A 118 0.02 4.54 -14.39
N LEU A 119 1.17 3.87 -14.35
CA LEU A 119 1.23 2.40 -14.22
C LEU A 119 0.71 1.90 -12.87
N MET A 120 0.91 2.66 -11.80
CA MET A 120 0.30 2.40 -10.49
C MET A 120 -1.23 2.38 -10.59
N ILE A 121 -1.81 3.43 -11.17
CA ILE A 121 -3.27 3.55 -11.33
C ILE A 121 -3.82 2.45 -12.23
N GLU A 122 -3.19 2.20 -13.39
CA GLU A 122 -3.62 1.14 -14.32
C GLU A 122 -3.65 -0.24 -13.63
N ALA A 123 -2.59 -0.56 -12.87
CA ALA A 123 -2.53 -1.84 -12.20
C ALA A 123 -3.48 -1.93 -10.99
N LEU A 124 -3.64 -0.83 -10.24
CA LEU A 124 -4.57 -0.77 -9.12
C LEU A 124 -6.02 -0.90 -9.59
N GLU A 125 -6.38 -0.33 -10.75
CA GLU A 125 -7.70 -0.52 -11.38
C GLU A 125 -7.94 -2.00 -11.70
N GLU A 126 -6.96 -2.67 -12.33
CA GLU A 126 -7.08 -4.09 -12.65
C GLU A 126 -7.25 -4.95 -11.40
N ASP A 127 -6.42 -4.71 -10.38
CA ASP A 127 -6.39 -5.51 -9.16
C ASP A 127 -7.62 -5.26 -8.28
N LEU A 128 -8.04 -4.00 -8.09
CA LEU A 128 -9.27 -3.64 -7.38
C LEU A 128 -10.51 -4.11 -8.13
N GLY A 129 -10.54 -4.08 -9.46
CA GLY A 129 -11.67 -4.59 -10.24
C GLY A 129 -11.96 -6.07 -9.97
N LYS A 130 -10.91 -6.90 -9.82
CA LYS A 130 -11.04 -8.32 -9.44
C LYS A 130 -11.54 -8.50 -8.01
N VAL A 131 -11.05 -7.69 -7.07
CA VAL A 131 -11.49 -7.73 -5.67
C VAL A 131 -12.96 -7.32 -5.58
N GLU A 132 -13.30 -6.19 -6.19
CA GLU A 132 -14.64 -5.61 -6.19
C GLU A 132 -15.68 -6.57 -6.76
N ALA A 133 -15.41 -7.23 -7.89
CA ALA A 133 -16.32 -8.21 -8.48
C ALA A 133 -16.67 -9.34 -7.51
N ARG A 134 -15.64 -9.94 -6.87
CA ARG A 134 -15.84 -11.05 -5.91
C ARG A 134 -16.53 -10.60 -4.62
N TYR A 135 -16.21 -9.41 -4.16
CA TYR A 135 -16.77 -8.86 -2.93
C TYR A 135 -18.24 -8.48 -3.13
N ARG A 136 -18.60 -7.96 -4.30
CA ARG A 136 -19.99 -7.70 -4.70
C ARG A 136 -20.82 -8.98 -4.67
N GLU A 137 -20.33 -10.06 -5.29
CA GLU A 137 -21.01 -11.36 -5.30
C GLU A 137 -21.27 -11.91 -3.89
N ALA A 138 -20.35 -11.62 -2.96
CA ALA A 138 -20.46 -12.06 -1.57
C ALA A 138 -21.21 -11.08 -0.65
N GLY A 139 -21.57 -9.89 -1.12
CA GLY A 139 -22.16 -8.84 -0.30
C GLY A 139 -21.23 -8.29 0.78
N VAL A 140 -19.91 -8.34 0.58
CA VAL A 140 -18.89 -7.86 1.53
C VAL A 140 -18.33 -6.53 1.06
N LYS A 141 -18.11 -5.59 1.99
CA LYS A 141 -17.47 -4.30 1.70
C LYS A 141 -15.96 -4.36 1.94
N LEU A 142 -15.21 -3.64 1.11
CA LEU A 142 -13.80 -3.34 1.30
C LEU A 142 -13.65 -1.88 1.69
N LEU A 143 -13.27 -1.63 2.93
CA LEU A 143 -12.80 -0.32 3.36
C LEU A 143 -11.34 -0.22 2.99
N LEU A 144 -10.93 0.89 2.37
CA LEU A 144 -9.56 1.04 1.91
C LEU A 144 -9.07 2.48 2.04
N MET A 145 -7.77 2.60 2.29
CA MET A 145 -7.06 3.87 2.26
C MET A 145 -5.65 3.66 1.69
N PRO A 146 -5.10 4.65 0.98
CA PRO A 146 -3.67 4.74 0.69
C PRO A 146 -2.84 4.86 1.98
N GLY A 147 -1.58 4.41 1.96
CA GLY A 147 -0.60 4.58 3.04
C GLY A 147 0.39 5.71 2.78
N ASN A 148 1.53 5.70 3.47
CA ASN A 148 2.56 6.72 3.34
C ASN A 148 3.33 6.60 2.02
N ASP A 149 3.46 5.39 1.46
CA ASP A 149 4.15 5.14 0.18
C ASP A 149 3.32 5.50 -1.06
N ASP A 150 2.00 5.64 -0.90
CA ASP A 150 1.09 5.98 -1.99
C ASP A 150 1.11 7.49 -2.28
N TYR A 151 1.24 7.89 -3.55
CA TYR A 151 1.18 9.30 -3.94
C TYR A 151 -0.23 9.91 -3.75
N GLN A 152 -0.31 11.24 -3.66
CA GLN A 152 -1.60 11.94 -3.59
C GLN A 152 -2.53 11.59 -4.77
N GLU A 153 -1.98 11.39 -5.97
CA GLU A 153 -2.75 10.96 -7.13
C GLU A 153 -3.40 9.58 -6.96
N ILE A 154 -2.78 8.69 -6.18
CA ILE A 154 -3.35 7.38 -5.82
C ILE A 154 -4.50 7.59 -4.84
N ALA A 155 -4.34 8.45 -3.83
CA ALA A 155 -5.41 8.80 -2.90
C ALA A 155 -6.63 9.38 -3.63
N ASP A 156 -6.39 10.30 -4.56
CA ASP A 156 -7.46 10.92 -5.36
C ASP A 156 -8.14 9.92 -6.28
N TYR A 157 -7.38 8.98 -6.87
CA TYR A 157 -7.94 7.89 -7.65
C TYR A 157 -8.82 6.98 -6.80
N VAL A 158 -8.34 6.52 -5.63
CA VAL A 158 -9.11 5.67 -4.71
C VAL A 158 -10.42 6.34 -4.31
N ARG A 159 -10.38 7.64 -3.97
CA ARG A 159 -11.58 8.43 -3.64
C ARG A 159 -12.58 8.46 -4.80
N ARG A 160 -12.13 8.69 -6.03
CA ARG A 160 -12.99 8.67 -7.24
C ARG A 160 -13.54 7.28 -7.57
N ARG A 161 -12.85 6.22 -7.15
CA ARG A 161 -13.22 4.83 -7.44
C ARG A 161 -14.25 4.25 -6.46
N ALA A 162 -14.72 5.05 -5.50
CA ALA A 162 -15.76 4.68 -4.55
C ALA A 162 -16.96 4.00 -5.22
N SER A 163 -17.48 2.95 -4.57
CA SER A 163 -18.65 2.20 -5.04
C SER A 163 -19.46 1.68 -3.87
N ASP A 164 -20.46 0.84 -4.15
CA ASP A 164 -21.22 0.12 -3.12
C ASP A 164 -20.36 -0.90 -2.34
N VAL A 165 -19.23 -1.31 -2.92
CA VAL A 165 -18.30 -2.30 -2.40
C VAL A 165 -16.99 -1.68 -1.93
N LEU A 166 -16.40 -0.79 -2.73
CA LEU A 166 -15.16 -0.09 -2.40
C LEU A 166 -15.49 1.17 -1.63
N ILE A 167 -15.12 1.22 -0.35
CA ILE A 167 -15.43 2.33 0.56
C ILE A 167 -14.13 3.03 0.95
N PRO A 168 -13.72 4.09 0.24
CA PRO A 168 -12.59 4.92 0.65
C PRO A 168 -12.84 5.52 2.04
N ILE A 169 -11.86 5.41 2.93
CA ILE A 169 -11.96 5.94 4.30
C ILE A 169 -10.86 6.94 4.66
N ASP A 170 -9.96 7.24 3.73
CA ASP A 170 -8.82 8.11 3.96
C ASP A 170 -9.23 9.55 4.30
N GLU A 171 -8.84 9.99 5.49
CA GLU A 171 -9.24 11.25 6.11
C GLU A 171 -10.76 11.40 6.26
N ASP A 172 -11.45 10.31 6.53
CA ASP A 172 -12.91 10.29 6.66
C ASP A 172 -13.37 9.35 7.78
N VAL A 173 -14.65 9.47 8.17
CA VAL A 173 -15.32 8.56 9.09
C VAL A 173 -16.56 7.98 8.43
N VAL A 174 -16.60 6.66 8.28
CA VAL A 174 -17.74 5.95 7.69
C VAL A 174 -18.43 5.05 8.70
N GLU A 175 -19.76 4.98 8.64
CA GLU A 175 -20.53 4.02 9.44
C GLU A 175 -20.80 2.74 8.63
N VAL A 176 -20.38 1.60 9.18
CA VAL A 176 -20.68 0.29 8.60
C VAL A 176 -21.09 -0.67 9.71
N ASN A 177 -22.24 -1.32 9.54
CA ASN A 177 -22.80 -2.29 10.50
C ASN A 177 -22.92 -1.73 11.94
N GLY A 178 -23.16 -0.43 12.07
CA GLY A 178 -23.29 0.26 13.35
C GLY A 178 -21.99 0.56 14.09
N TYR A 179 -20.83 0.39 13.43
CA TYR A 179 -19.50 0.81 13.88
C TYR A 179 -18.99 1.97 13.04
N HIS A 180 -18.17 2.84 13.63
CA HIS A 180 -17.59 3.99 12.95
C HIS A 180 -16.12 3.71 12.66
N PHE A 181 -15.72 3.73 11.39
CA PHE A 181 -14.35 3.52 10.94
C PHE A 181 -13.76 4.86 10.55
N LEU A 182 -12.76 5.33 11.30
CA LEU A 182 -12.00 6.53 10.98
C LEU A 182 -10.72 6.11 10.26
N GLY A 183 -10.56 6.49 9.00
CA GLY A 183 -9.37 6.19 8.22
C GLY A 183 -8.38 7.35 8.19
N PHE A 184 -7.09 7.05 8.35
CA PHE A 184 -6.01 8.01 8.18
C PHE A 184 -4.75 7.34 7.64
N GLY A 185 -4.42 7.64 6.38
CA GLY A 185 -3.36 6.94 5.65
C GLY A 185 -1.94 7.47 5.81
N TYR A 186 -1.74 8.67 6.35
CA TYR A 186 -0.40 9.27 6.47
C TYR A 186 0.39 8.64 7.62
N SER A 187 1.72 8.70 7.53
CA SER A 187 2.63 8.41 8.64
C SER A 187 3.36 9.64 9.15
N THR A 188 3.98 9.50 10.32
CA THR A 188 5.05 10.39 10.78
C THR A 188 6.29 10.26 9.88
N PRO A 189 7.25 11.21 9.94
CA PRO A 189 8.37 11.22 9.02
C PRO A 189 9.22 9.96 9.15
N THR A 190 9.46 9.29 8.03
CA THR A 190 10.35 8.13 7.97
C THR A 190 11.70 8.56 7.39
N PRO A 191 12.78 7.79 7.60
CA PRO A 191 14.05 8.13 6.93
C PRO A 191 14.00 7.94 5.38
N TRP A 192 12.88 7.43 4.83
CA TRP A 192 12.70 7.09 3.42
C TRP A 192 12.05 8.27 2.67
N HIS A 193 11.51 9.26 3.41
CA HIS A 193 10.87 10.46 2.88
C HIS A 193 9.77 10.11 1.86
N THR A 194 8.83 9.29 2.30
CA THR A 194 7.74 8.77 1.48
C THR A 194 6.72 9.88 1.14
N PRO A 195 5.91 9.71 0.07
CA PRO A 195 5.06 10.78 -0.45
C PRO A 195 4.05 11.38 0.55
N ARG A 196 3.55 10.60 1.51
CA ARG A 196 2.49 10.99 2.44
C ARG A 196 2.94 10.88 3.91
N GLU A 197 3.86 11.76 4.29
CA GLU A 197 4.33 11.94 5.66
C GLU A 197 3.90 13.31 6.21
N VAL A 198 3.57 13.37 7.50
CA VAL A 198 3.24 14.62 8.23
C VAL A 198 3.87 14.65 9.61
N SER A 199 3.95 15.84 10.23
CA SER A 199 4.42 15.95 11.61
C SER A 199 3.48 15.23 12.59
N GLU A 200 3.98 14.92 13.79
CA GLU A 200 3.17 14.38 14.89
C GLU A 200 2.01 15.33 15.21
N GLU A 201 2.29 16.63 15.25
CA GLU A 201 1.31 17.68 15.53
C GLU A 201 0.20 17.74 14.46
N ASP A 202 0.57 17.65 13.19
CA ASP A 202 -0.39 17.65 12.08
C ASP A 202 -1.22 16.36 12.05
N LEU A 203 -0.59 15.21 12.29
CA LEU A 203 -1.30 13.92 12.40
C LEU A 203 -2.35 14.03 13.50
N ARG A 204 -1.95 14.46 14.70
CA ARG A 204 -2.85 14.62 15.84
C ARG A 204 -4.01 15.54 15.49
N ALA A 205 -3.73 16.75 15.02
CA ALA A 205 -4.75 17.76 14.75
C ALA A 205 -5.77 17.27 13.70
N ARG A 206 -5.32 16.57 12.65
CA ARG A 206 -6.20 16.03 11.61
C ARG A 206 -7.08 14.90 12.14
N VAL A 207 -6.50 13.96 12.89
CA VAL A 207 -7.27 12.84 13.46
C VAL A 207 -8.25 13.32 14.53
N GLU A 208 -7.86 14.25 15.42
CA GLU A 208 -8.78 14.84 16.42
C GLU A 208 -9.96 15.54 15.76
N LYS A 209 -9.72 16.26 14.66
CA LYS A 209 -10.80 16.89 13.89
C LYS A 209 -11.80 15.85 13.36
N LEU A 210 -11.33 14.70 12.90
CA LEU A 210 -12.18 13.61 12.43
C LEU A 210 -12.96 12.96 13.60
N ILE A 211 -12.30 12.69 14.72
CA ILE A 211 -12.95 12.17 15.93
C ILE A 211 -14.02 13.16 16.43
N GLY A 212 -13.76 14.46 16.37
CA GLY A 212 -14.70 15.51 16.76
C GLY A 212 -16.00 15.53 15.93
N ASN A 213 -16.01 14.92 14.74
CA ASN A 213 -17.22 14.76 13.92
C ASN A 213 -18.05 13.53 14.33
N VAL A 214 -17.55 12.68 15.24
CA VAL A 214 -18.25 11.52 15.76
C VAL A 214 -19.03 11.91 17.02
N ASP A 215 -20.31 11.55 17.07
CA ASP A 215 -21.14 11.73 18.26
C ASP A 215 -20.47 11.03 19.46
N LYS A 216 -20.32 11.75 20.58
CA LYS A 216 -19.69 11.24 21.80
C LYS A 216 -20.32 9.94 22.29
N SER A 217 -21.63 9.76 22.11
CA SER A 217 -22.35 8.53 22.46
C SER A 217 -21.95 7.30 21.63
N ARG A 218 -21.20 7.51 20.55
CA ARG A 218 -20.76 6.49 19.59
C ARG A 218 -19.27 6.16 19.68
N LEU A 219 -18.49 6.86 20.52
CA LEU A 219 -17.05 6.61 20.67
C LEU A 219 -16.72 5.17 21.08
N GLY A 220 -17.59 4.53 21.88
CA GLY A 220 -17.44 3.10 22.22
C GLY A 220 -17.59 2.12 21.05
N LYS A 221 -17.91 2.62 19.85
CA LYS A 221 -17.96 1.87 18.59
C LYS A 221 -17.02 2.43 17.52
N LEU A 222 -16.14 3.35 17.90
CA LEU A 222 -15.13 3.93 17.03
C LEU A 222 -14.00 2.92 16.85
N ILE A 223 -13.63 2.68 15.60
CA ILE A 223 -12.50 1.87 15.17
C ILE A 223 -11.56 2.82 14.44
N LEU A 224 -10.34 2.96 14.96
CA LEU A 224 -9.32 3.76 14.30
C LEU A 224 -8.61 2.88 13.28
N VAL A 225 -8.63 3.27 12.01
CA VAL A 225 -7.84 2.67 10.94
C VAL A 225 -6.77 3.67 10.58
N ILE A 226 -5.60 3.57 11.22
CA ILE A 226 -4.50 4.53 11.04
C ILE A 226 -3.29 3.75 10.56
N HIS A 227 -2.72 4.13 9.42
CA HIS A 227 -1.62 3.37 8.83
C HIS A 227 -0.41 3.30 9.79
N ASP A 228 -0.02 4.44 10.35
CA ASP A 228 1.05 4.55 11.35
C ASP A 228 0.63 3.95 12.71
N PRO A 229 1.34 2.94 13.23
CA PRO A 229 0.99 2.31 14.50
C PRO A 229 1.30 3.20 15.72
N PRO A 230 0.64 2.96 16.87
CA PRO A 230 0.96 3.65 18.12
C PRO A 230 2.38 3.33 18.61
N ASN A 231 3.10 4.37 19.02
CA ASN A 231 4.41 4.24 19.64
C ASN A 231 4.37 3.38 20.91
N ASN A 232 5.48 2.69 21.18
CA ASN A 232 5.69 1.93 22.42
C ASN A 232 4.72 0.75 22.55
N THR A 233 4.55 -0.02 21.48
CA THR A 233 3.70 -1.22 21.41
C THR A 233 4.44 -2.40 20.77
N LEU A 234 3.83 -3.58 20.74
CA LEU A 234 4.36 -4.74 20.04
C LEU A 234 4.33 -4.58 18.50
N ILE A 235 3.50 -3.67 18.00
CA ILE A 235 3.24 -3.49 16.56
C ILE A 235 4.04 -2.36 15.90
N ASP A 236 4.98 -1.74 16.64
CA ASP A 236 5.79 -0.63 16.12
C ASP A 236 7.32 -0.87 16.23
N GLN A 237 7.76 -2.12 16.33
CA GLN A 237 9.19 -2.45 16.36
C GLN A 237 9.76 -2.60 14.95
N ALA A 238 10.71 -1.73 14.60
CA ALA A 238 11.52 -1.88 13.39
C ALA A 238 13.00 -2.07 13.74
N TYR A 239 13.81 -2.49 12.76
CA TYR A 239 15.26 -2.53 12.94
C TYR A 239 15.80 -1.12 13.12
N GLN A 240 16.65 -0.93 14.13
CA GLN A 240 17.42 0.31 14.25
C GLN A 240 18.40 0.39 13.09
N LEU A 241 18.35 1.48 12.31
CA LEU A 241 19.25 1.70 11.18
C LEU A 241 20.38 2.67 11.55
N ASP A 242 21.54 2.47 10.92
CA ASP A 242 22.62 3.45 10.91
C ASP A 242 22.44 4.51 9.80
N LYS A 243 23.41 5.42 9.68
CA LYS A 243 23.42 6.49 8.68
C LYS A 243 23.45 6.01 7.22
N ASP A 244 23.83 4.74 7.00
CA ASP A 244 23.93 4.11 5.68
C ASP A 244 22.74 3.17 5.42
N PHE A 245 21.67 3.31 6.23
CA PHE A 245 20.43 2.51 6.19
C PHE A 245 20.65 1.01 6.43
N LYS A 246 21.69 0.65 7.18
CA LYS A 246 21.96 -0.75 7.54
C LYS A 246 21.48 -1.05 8.96
N PRO A 247 20.93 -2.26 9.21
CA PRO A 247 20.57 -2.67 10.56
C PRO A 247 21.78 -2.64 11.52
N VAL A 248 21.58 -2.00 12.67
CA VAL A 248 22.59 -1.93 13.73
C VAL A 248 22.66 -3.25 14.47
N ILE A 249 23.85 -3.85 14.52
CA ILE A 249 24.11 -5.11 15.24
C ILE A 249 24.89 -4.80 16.52
N ARG A 250 24.42 -5.27 17.67
CA ARG A 250 25.16 -5.24 18.95
C ARG A 250 25.08 -6.60 19.63
N GLY A 251 26.22 -7.11 20.09
CA GLY A 251 26.28 -8.40 20.77
C GLY A 251 25.85 -9.60 19.90
N GLY A 252 25.86 -9.47 18.57
CA GLY A 252 25.41 -10.51 17.64
C GLY A 252 23.91 -10.46 17.31
N GLU A 253 23.16 -9.55 17.91
CA GLU A 253 21.72 -9.37 17.65
C GLU A 253 21.45 -8.08 16.88
N VAL A 254 20.42 -8.11 16.03
CA VAL A 254 19.93 -6.91 15.33
C VAL A 254 19.08 -6.10 16.30
N LEU A 255 19.47 -4.86 16.55
CA LEU A 255 18.74 -3.97 17.46
C LEU A 255 17.39 -3.57 16.87
N ARG A 256 16.39 -3.49 17.74
CA ARG A 256 15.05 -2.98 17.43
C ARG A 256 14.79 -1.68 18.18
N THR A 257 13.94 -0.85 17.59
CA THR A 257 13.46 0.39 18.20
C THR A 257 11.99 0.59 17.86
N HIS A 258 11.30 1.31 18.76
CA HIS A 258 9.95 1.82 18.51
C HIS A 258 10.01 2.91 17.45
N VAL A 259 9.20 2.77 16.40
CA VAL A 259 9.09 3.74 15.30
C VAL A 259 7.67 4.27 15.10
N GLY A 260 6.70 3.82 15.89
CA GLY A 260 5.32 4.26 15.75
C GLY A 260 5.10 5.70 16.23
N SER A 261 3.94 6.26 15.88
CA SER A 261 3.54 7.61 16.25
C SER A 261 3.14 7.76 17.72
N LYS A 262 3.74 8.74 18.39
CA LYS A 262 3.38 9.15 19.76
C LYS A 262 2.00 9.79 19.80
N SER A 263 1.61 10.50 18.74
CA SER A 263 0.30 11.11 18.63
C SER A 263 -0.79 10.06 18.49
N VAL A 264 -0.59 9.01 17.67
CA VAL A 264 -1.53 7.88 17.58
C VAL A 264 -1.70 7.22 18.94
N ARG A 265 -0.60 6.99 19.66
CA ARG A 265 -0.63 6.45 21.03
C ARG A 265 -1.47 7.34 21.96
N ALA A 266 -1.21 8.65 21.99
CA ALA A 266 -1.93 9.58 22.84
C ALA A 266 -3.43 9.67 22.49
N LEU A 267 -3.79 9.60 21.21
CA LEU A 267 -5.18 9.58 20.75
C LEU A 267 -5.93 8.35 21.26
N ILE A 268 -5.30 7.18 21.22
CA ILE A 268 -5.90 5.94 21.73
C ILE A 268 -6.12 6.05 23.25
N GLU A 269 -5.14 6.56 24.00
CA GLU A 269 -5.26 6.74 25.46
C GLU A 269 -6.35 7.75 25.85
N GLU A 270 -6.48 8.85 25.11
CA GLU A 270 -7.43 9.92 25.41
C GLU A 270 -8.87 9.55 25.03
N TYR A 271 -9.07 8.99 23.84
CA TYR A 271 -10.41 8.75 23.29
C TYR A 271 -10.93 7.33 23.52
N SER A 272 -10.05 6.39 23.92
CA SER A 272 -10.40 5.00 24.21
C SER A 272 -11.32 4.37 23.14
N PRO A 273 -10.89 4.35 21.86
CA PRO A 273 -11.67 3.71 20.80
C PRO A 273 -11.87 2.21 21.10
N LEU A 274 -12.82 1.59 20.42
CA LEU A 274 -13.06 0.15 20.56
C LEU A 274 -11.82 -0.68 20.19
N MET A 275 -11.13 -0.29 19.12
CA MET A 275 -9.85 -0.88 18.70
C MET A 275 -9.12 0.03 17.68
N GLY A 276 -7.82 -0.20 17.54
CA GLY A 276 -6.99 0.33 16.45
C GLY A 276 -6.64 -0.77 15.43
N LEU A 277 -6.58 -0.40 14.16
CA LEU A 277 -6.19 -1.23 13.02
C LEU A 277 -5.07 -0.50 12.26
N HIS A 278 -3.89 -1.11 12.21
CA HIS A 278 -2.65 -0.45 11.78
C HIS A 278 -1.86 -1.28 10.74
N GLY A 279 -0.93 -0.61 10.05
CA GLY A 279 -0.02 -1.18 9.06
C GLY A 279 1.41 -0.70 9.27
N HIS A 280 2.09 -0.35 8.17
CA HIS A 280 3.36 0.40 8.10
C HIS A 280 4.61 -0.37 8.54
N VAL A 281 4.62 -1.00 9.72
CA VAL A 281 5.82 -1.65 10.29
C VAL A 281 5.82 -3.15 10.02
N HIS A 282 6.50 -3.57 8.94
CA HIS A 282 6.43 -4.94 8.41
C HIS A 282 7.13 -5.98 9.32
N GLU A 283 8.08 -5.53 10.15
CA GLU A 283 8.85 -6.37 11.06
C GLU A 283 8.08 -6.77 12.33
N SER A 284 6.89 -6.21 12.54
CA SER A 284 6.16 -6.26 13.81
C SER A 284 4.66 -6.61 13.68
N PRO A 285 4.28 -7.70 12.98
CA PRO A 285 2.88 -8.13 12.98
C PRO A 285 2.46 -8.60 14.38
N GLY A 286 1.32 -8.11 14.89
CA GLY A 286 0.89 -8.46 16.25
C GLY A 286 -0.45 -7.88 16.67
N ILE A 287 -0.76 -8.10 17.95
CA ILE A 287 -1.88 -7.51 18.69
C ILE A 287 -1.29 -7.04 20.02
N ASP A 288 -1.63 -5.82 20.43
CA ASP A 288 -1.25 -5.21 21.71
C ASP A 288 -2.52 -4.89 22.51
#